data_AF-A0A3C1WKU0-F1
#
_entry.id   AF-A0A3C1WKU0-F1
#
_cell.length_a   1.000
_cell.length_b   1.000
_cell.length_c   1.000
_cell.angle_alpha   90.00
_cell.angle_beta   90.00
_cell.angle_gamma   90.00
#
_symmetry.space_group_name_H-M   'P 1'
#
loop_
_entity.id
_entity.type
_entity.pdbx_description
1 polymer ?
#
loop_
_entity_poly.entity_id
_entity_poly.type
_entity_poly.pdbx_seq_one_letter_code
_entity_poly.pdbx_strand_id
1 'polypeptide(L)'
;MKKIFISIIAVLACFILFQTEFSSAQCALCKATAETSLKEGNNSAAGLNVGILYLLVVPYALIGGLGYWWYTTSKKRKQLNQEA
;
A
#
# COMPACT_ATOMS: atom_id res chain seq x y z
N MET A 1 -19.41 -18.57 3.14
CA MET A 1 -18.79 -17.23 2.98
C MET A 1 -17.62 -17.00 3.93
N LYS A 2 -17.76 -17.18 5.25
CA LYS A 2 -16.65 -16.96 6.22
C LYS A 2 -15.39 -17.80 5.94
N LYS A 3 -15.54 -19.08 5.56
CA LYS A 3 -14.41 -19.97 5.21
C LYS A 3 -13.67 -19.54 3.93
N ILE A 4 -14.40 -19.06 2.93
CA ILE A 4 -13.84 -18.48 1.70
C ILE A 4 -13.13 -17.17 2.00
N PHE A 5 -13.72 -16.31 2.85
CA PHE A 5 -13.10 -15.05 3.27
C PHE A 5 -11.80 -15.28 4.04
N ILE A 6 -11.77 -16.25 4.96
CA ILE A 6 -10.55 -16.64 5.68
C ILE A 6 -9.50 -17.22 4.73
N SER A 7 -9.91 -18.04 3.75
CA SER A 7 -9.00 -18.60 2.76
C SER A 7 -8.36 -17.50 1.88
N ILE A 8 -9.15 -16.52 1.43
CA ILE A 8 -8.67 -15.38 0.64
C ILE A 8 -7.66 -14.55 1.45
N ILE A 9 -7.96 -14.27 2.72
CA ILE A 9 -7.06 -13.53 3.61
C ILE A 9 -5.76 -14.31 3.84
N ALA A 10 -5.84 -15.62 4.04
CA ALA A 10 -4.67 -16.46 4.25
C ALA A 10 -3.76 -16.48 3.00
N VAL A 11 -4.33 -16.58 1.80
CA VAL A 11 -3.60 -16.53 0.53
C VAL A 11 -2.94 -15.16 0.33
N LEU A 12 -3.65 -14.06 0.59
CA LEU A 12 -3.10 -12.70 0.54
C LEU A 12 -1.95 -12.48 1.53
N ALA A 13 -2.12 -12.93 2.78
CA ALA A 13 -1.08 -12.84 3.80
C ALA A 13 0.15 -13.65 3.40
N CYS A 14 -0.04 -14.87 2.88
CA CYS A 14 1.02 -15.71 2.36
C CYS A 14 1.77 -15.01 1.21
N PHE A 15 1.04 -14.45 0.23
CA PHE A 15 1.63 -13.73 -0.90
C PHE A 15 2.48 -12.53 -0.48
N ILE A 16 2.10 -11.81 0.58
CA ILE A 16 2.86 -10.68 1.13
C ILE A 16 4.14 -11.18 1.83
N LEU A 17 4.05 -12.28 2.58
CA LEU A 17 5.19 -12.85 3.31
C LEU A 17 6.27 -13.44 2.39
N PHE A 18 5.90 -13.85 1.17
CA PHE A 18 6.84 -14.37 0.17
C PHE A 18 7.55 -13.28 -0.67
N GLN A 19 7.32 -11.99 -0.41
CA GLN A 19 7.97 -10.86 -1.12
C GLN A 19 9.39 -10.53 -0.59
N THR A 20 10.13 -11.49 -0.01
CA THR A 20 11.40 -11.22 0.69
C THR A 20 12.57 -10.83 -0.21
N GLU A 21 12.42 -10.81 -1.54
CA GLU A 21 13.54 -10.67 -2.48
C GLU A 21 13.31 -9.62 -3.60
N PHE A 22 12.71 -8.46 -3.30
CA PHE A 22 12.67 -7.36 -4.27
C PHE A 22 12.99 -6.00 -3.65
N SER A 23 14.16 -5.90 -3.04
CA SER A 23 14.86 -4.61 -2.86
C SER A 23 15.69 -4.22 -4.11
N SER A 24 15.54 -4.92 -5.23
CA SER A 24 15.97 -4.42 -6.54
C SER A 24 14.76 -3.76 -7.21
N ALA A 25 14.90 -2.49 -7.60
CA ALA A 25 13.80 -1.72 -8.18
C ALA A 25 13.14 -2.51 -9.31
N GLN A 26 11.81 -2.70 -9.24
CA GLN A 26 11.04 -3.50 -10.21
C GLN A 26 11.05 -2.91 -11.65
N CYS A 27 11.65 -1.74 -11.84
CA CYS A 27 11.86 -1.15 -13.15
C CYS A 27 13.36 -0.95 -13.40
N ALA A 28 13.95 -1.77 -14.27
CA ALA A 28 15.36 -1.69 -14.65
C ALA A 28 15.76 -0.28 -15.13
N LEU A 29 14.83 0.46 -15.76
CA LEU A 29 15.02 1.83 -16.23
C LEU A 29 15.17 2.86 -15.09
N CYS A 30 14.36 2.74 -14.04
CA CYS A 30 14.42 3.64 -12.88
C CYS A 30 15.71 3.42 -12.08
N LYS A 31 16.17 2.16 -11.97
CA LYS A 31 17.44 1.81 -11.33
C LYS A 31 18.64 2.36 -12.10
N ALA A 32 18.67 2.13 -13.42
CA ALA A 32 19.77 2.59 -14.26
C ALA A 32 19.94 4.12 -14.20
N THR A 33 18.83 4.86 -14.31
CA THR A 33 18.82 6.34 -14.27
C THR A 33 19.24 6.87 -12.89
N ALA A 34 18.80 6.22 -11.81
CA ALA A 34 19.21 6.56 -10.46
C ALA A 34 20.71 6.32 -10.23
N GLU A 35 21.24 5.18 -10.70
CA GLU A 35 22.66 4.84 -10.57
C GLU A 35 23.57 5.77 -11.39
N THR A 36 23.20 6.19 -12.60
CA THR A 36 23.95 7.22 -13.35
C THR A 36 23.91 8.57 -12.66
N SER A 37 22.74 8.99 -12.17
CA SER A 37 22.61 10.26 -11.43
C SER A 37 23.50 10.30 -10.19
N LEU A 38 23.57 9.20 -9.42
CA LEU A 38 24.45 9.08 -8.27
C LEU A 38 25.94 9.09 -8.66
N LYS A 39 26.32 8.45 -9.78
CA LYS A 39 27.70 8.45 -10.30
C LYS A 39 28.16 9.83 -10.77
N GLU A 40 27.24 10.66 -11.22
CA GLU A 40 27.49 12.06 -11.60
C GLU A 40 27.54 13.01 -10.39
N GLY A 41 27.44 12.48 -9.16
CA GLY A 41 27.48 13.26 -7.91
C GLY A 41 26.13 13.88 -7.52
N ASN A 42 25.04 13.56 -8.23
CA ASN A 42 23.71 14.05 -7.93
C ASN A 42 23.00 13.14 -6.91
N ASN A 43 22.89 13.62 -5.68
CA ASN A 43 22.28 12.89 -4.56
C ASN A 43 20.74 12.80 -4.64
N SER A 44 20.09 13.40 -5.64
CA SER A 44 18.63 13.38 -5.78
C SER A 44 18.06 11.97 -6.06
N ALA A 45 18.91 11.05 -6.51
CA ALA A 45 18.56 9.65 -6.72
C ALA A 45 18.70 8.78 -5.46
N ALA A 46 19.28 9.31 -4.38
CA ALA A 46 19.36 8.61 -3.11
C ALA A 46 17.96 8.49 -2.48
N GLY A 47 17.48 7.26 -2.29
CA GLY A 47 16.18 7.01 -1.65
C GLY A 47 14.97 6.97 -2.60
N LEU A 48 15.16 6.93 -3.92
CA LEU A 48 14.07 6.87 -4.90
C LEU A 48 13.08 5.71 -4.64
N ASN A 49 13.57 4.53 -4.23
CA ASN A 49 12.72 3.38 -3.89
C ASN A 49 11.79 3.66 -2.69
N VAL A 50 12.27 4.41 -1.70
CA VAL A 50 11.45 4.84 -0.55
C VAL A 50 10.37 5.81 -1.01
N GLY A 51 10.69 6.71 -1.93
CA GLY A 51 9.73 7.63 -2.55
C GLY A 51 8.62 6.90 -3.32
N ILE A 52 8.97 5.89 -4.13
CA ILE A 52 7.99 5.10 -4.89
C ILE A 52 7.05 4.33 -3.95
N LEU A 53 7.59 3.68 -2.92
CA LEU A 53 6.77 2.98 -1.92
C LEU A 53 5.87 3.95 -1.15
N TYR A 54 6.36 5.14 -0.80
CA TYR A 54 5.56 6.16 -0.14
C TYR A 54 4.39 6.61 -1.01
N LEU A 55 4.64 6.95 -2.28
CA LEU A 55 3.60 7.36 -3.23
C LEU A 55 2.58 6.27 -3.52
N LEU A 56 2.98 4.99 -3.46
CA LEU A 56 2.06 3.87 -3.63
C LEU A 56 1.21 3.63 -2.38
N VAL A 57 1.81 3.62 -1.18
CA VAL A 57 1.10 3.26 0.06
C VAL A 57 0.10 4.33 0.50
N VAL A 58 0.46 5.61 0.38
CA VAL A 58 -0.36 6.74 0.84
C VAL A 58 -1.79 6.75 0.27
N PRO A 59 -2.03 6.66 -1.05
CA PRO A 59 -3.39 6.69 -1.60
C PRO A 59 -4.26 5.53 -1.11
N TYR A 60 -3.70 4.32 -1.00
CA TYR A 60 -4.47 3.16 -0.51
C TYR A 60 -4.78 3.28 0.98
N ALA A 61 -3.83 3.77 1.79
CA ALA A 61 -4.04 4.00 3.21
C ALA A 61 -5.13 5.07 3.46
N LEU A 62 -5.10 6.16 2.67
CA LEU A 62 -6.12 7.22 2.74
C LEU A 62 -7.52 6.71 2.38
N ILE A 63 -7.65 6.00 1.26
CA ILE A 63 -8.94 5.44 0.83
C ILE A 63 -9.46 4.43 1.86
N GLY A 64 -8.59 3.55 2.37
CA GLY A 64 -8.95 2.58 3.40
C GLY A 64 -9.41 3.25 4.70
N GLY A 65 -8.67 4.28 5.16
CA GLY A 65 -9.01 5.04 6.36
C GLY A 65 -10.34 5.80 6.24
N LEU A 66 -10.53 6.52 5.13
CA LEU A 66 -11.77 7.25 4.84
C LEU A 66 -12.96 6.29 4.70
N GLY A 67 -12.78 5.17 4.00
CA GLY A 67 -13.80 4.13 3.85
C GLY A 67 -14.21 3.52 5.19
N TYR A 68 -13.24 3.20 6.06
CA TYR A 68 -13.51 2.68 7.40
C TYR A 68 -14.24 3.71 8.28
N TRP A 69 -13.79 4.95 8.29
CA TRP A 69 -14.44 6.03 9.04
C TRP A 69 -15.87 6.30 8.57
N TRP A 70 -16.10 6.28 7.25
CA TRP A 70 -17.44 6.45 6.68
C TRP A 70 -18.36 5.27 7.00
N TYR A 71 -17.85 4.03 6.92
CA TYR A 71 -18.62 2.83 7.23
C TYR A 71 -19.08 2.80 8.69
N THR A 72 -18.17 3.09 9.62
CA THR A 72 -18.47 3.11 11.06
C THR A 72 -19.47 4.22 11.42
N THR A 73 -19.31 5.42 10.85
CA THR A 73 -20.24 6.53 11.06
C THR A 73 -21.62 6.24 10.47
N SER A 74 -21.68 5.67 9.26
CA SER A 74 -22.95 5.34 8.61
C SER A 74 -23.72 4.25 9.33
N LYS A 75 -23.02 3.26 9.92
CA LYS A 75 -23.66 2.21 10.73
C LYS A 75 -24.27 2.79 12.01
N LYS A 76 -23.57 3.68 12.72
CA LYS A 76 -24.09 4.36 13.91
C LYS A 76 -25.34 5.19 13.59
N ARG A 77 -25.34 5.94 12.47
CA ARG A 77 -26.52 6.69 12.02
C ARG A 77 -27.73 5.80 11.68
N LYS A 78 -27.51 4.65 11.06
CA LYS A 78 -28.62 3.70 10.78
C LYS A 78 -29.25 3.15 12.05
N GLN A 79 -28.46 2.86 13.08
CA GLN A 79 -28.96 2.38 14.38
C GLN A 79 -29.79 3.47 15.08
N LEU A 80 -29.27 4.71 15.13
CA LEU A 80 -29.98 5.85 15.72
C LEU A 80 -31.34 6.15 15.05
N ASN A 81 -31.44 5.99 13.73
CA ASN A 81 -32.70 6.20 12.99
C ASN A 81 -33.68 5.01 13.09
N GLN A 82 -33.27 3.85 13.62
CA GLN A 82 -34.16 2.71 13.87
C GLN A 82 -34.73 2.73 15.29
N GLU A 83 -34.14 3.51 16.20
CA GLU A 83 -34.56 3.69 17.59
C GLU A 83 -35.43 4.95 17.80
N ALA A 84 -35.60 5.77 16.75
CA ALA A 84 -36.51 6.92 16.69
C ALA A 84 -37.74 6.58 15.85
#